data_AF-A0A9D5PNQ8-F1
#
_entry.id   AF-A0A9D5PNQ8-F1
#
_cell.length_a   1.000
_cell.length_b   1.000
_cell.length_c   1.000
_cell.angle_alpha   90.00
_cell.angle_beta   90.00
_cell.angle_gamma   90.00
#
_symmetry.space_group_name_H-M   'P 1'
#
loop_
_entity.id
_entity.type
_entity.pdbx_description
1 polymer ?
#
loop_
_entity_poly.entity_id
_entity_poly.type
_entity_poly.pdbx_seq_one_letter_code
_entity_poly.pdbx_strand_id
1 'polypeptide(L)' 'MAQITSKELSGLSDLLTMEQTIIAKYKQFATESQDSALGAKYEQLACRHQRHYDQLVSNLK' A
#
# COMPACT_ATOMS: atom_id res chain seq x y z
N MET A 1 6.32 15.15 -17.92
CA MET A 1 5.98 14.18 -18.99
C MET A 1 7.11 13.16 -19.13
N ALA A 2 7.44 12.47 -18.04
CA ALA A 2 8.30 11.31 -18.17
C ALA A 2 7.48 10.28 -18.95
N GLN A 3 8.04 9.77 -20.04
CA GLN A 3 7.44 8.70 -20.83
C GLN A 3 7.35 7.46 -19.95
N ILE A 4 6.29 7.34 -19.16
CA ILE A 4 5.96 6.12 -18.43
C ILE A 4 5.74 5.09 -19.52
N THR A 5 6.77 4.29 -19.77
CA THR A 5 6.73 3.22 -20.76
C THR A 5 5.68 2.24 -20.29
N SER A 6 4.98 1.53 -21.19
CA SER A 6 3.91 0.59 -20.82
C SER A 6 4.33 -0.41 -19.74
N LYS A 7 5.63 -0.74 -19.66
CA LYS A 7 6.23 -1.56 -18.59
C LYS A 7 6.22 -0.90 -17.21
N GLU A 8 6.52 0.39 -17.14
CA GLU A 8 6.47 1.17 -15.89
C GLU A 8 5.01 1.30 -15.43
N LEU A 9 4.06 1.48 -16.36
CA LEU A 9 2.63 1.52 -16.05
C LEU A 9 2.11 0.18 -15.49
N SER A 10 2.55 -0.93 -16.08
CA SER A 10 2.25 -2.28 -15.58
C SER A 10 2.91 -2.54 -14.24
N GLY A 11 4.18 -2.13 -14.06
CA GLY A 11 4.88 -2.25 -12.78
C GLY A 11 4.23 -1.43 -11.66
N LEU A 12 3.81 -0.20 -11.96
CA LEU A 12 3.08 0.65 -11.02
C LEU A 12 1.69 0.07 -10.70
N SER A 13 0.99 -0.51 -11.67
CA SER A 13 -0.30 -1.19 -11.43
C SER A 13 -0.14 -2.44 -10.54
N ASP A 14 0.95 -3.20 -10.74
CA ASP A 14 1.29 -4.35 -9.90
C ASP A 14 1.65 -3.90 -8.47
N LEU A 15 2.47 -2.85 -8.34
CA LEU A 15 2.80 -2.22 -7.05
C LEU A 15 1.55 -1.72 -6.31
N LEU A 16 0.63 -1.05 -7.01
CA LEU A 16 -0.65 -0.59 -6.45
C LEU A 16 -1.50 -1.76 -5.93
N THR A 17 -1.53 -2.87 -6.70
CA THR A 17 -2.27 -4.08 -6.33
C THR A 17 -1.62 -4.79 -5.13
N MET A 18 -0.29 -4.87 -5.11
CA MET A 18 0.49 -5.37 -3.97
C MET A 18 0.24 -4.53 -2.71
N GLU A 19 0.33 -3.20 -2.80
CA GLU A 19 0.11 -2.31 -1.66
C GLU A 19 -1.29 -2.44 -1.09
N GLN A 20 -2.31 -2.53 -1.94
CA GLN A 20 -3.68 -2.75 -1.50
C GLN A 20 -3.84 -4.10 -0.78
N THR A 21 -3.20 -5.16 -1.30
CA THR A 21 -3.17 -6.49 -0.67
C THR A 21 -2.47 -6.45 0.68
N ILE A 22 -1.35 -5.75 0.77
CA ILE A 22 -0.55 -5.58 1.98
C ILE A 22 -1.34 -4.80 3.05
N ILE A 23 -2.02 -3.71 2.67
CA ILE A 23 -2.90 -2.94 3.57
C ILE A 23 -4.00 -3.83 4.14
N ALA A 24 -4.67 -4.61 3.29
CA ALA A 24 -5.72 -5.52 3.72
C ALA A 24 -5.18 -6.58 4.70
N LYS A 25 -4.02 -7.17 4.40
CA LYS A 25 -3.34 -8.13 5.27
C LYS A 25 -2.98 -7.50 6.61
N TYR A 26 -2.40 -6.30 6.62
CA TYR A 26 -2.04 -5.63 7.87
C TYR A 26 -3.25 -5.24 8.70
N LYS A 27 -4.37 -4.85 8.08
CA LYS A 27 -5.63 -4.64 8.80
C LYS A 27 -6.17 -5.94 9.42
N GLN A 28 -6.10 -7.06 8.69
CA GLN A 28 -6.43 -8.38 9.24
C GLN A 28 -5.50 -8.75 10.40
N PHE A 29 -4.18 -8.63 10.23
CA PHE A 29 -3.23 -8.90 11.30
C PHE A 29 -3.41 -7.97 12.50
N ALA A 30 -3.79 -6.70 12.30
CA ALA A 30 -4.14 -5.79 13.39
C ALA A 30 -5.38 -6.26 14.16
N THR A 31 -6.33 -6.90 13.47
CA THR A 31 -7.58 -7.40 14.06
C THR A 31 -7.36 -8.75 14.75
N GLU A 32 -6.55 -9.63 14.18
CA GLU A 32 -6.19 -10.94 14.77
C GLU A 32 -5.15 -10.81 15.90
N SER A 33 -4.30 -9.78 15.87
CA SER A 33 -3.32 -9.56 16.93
C SER A 33 -4.01 -9.04 18.18
N GLN A 34 -4.02 -9.86 19.23
CA GLN A 34 -4.49 -9.47 20.57
C GLN A 34 -3.57 -8.43 21.25
N ASP A 35 -2.36 -8.24 20.71
CA ASP A 35 -1.35 -7.34 21.27
C ASP A 35 -1.56 -5.90 20.80
N SER A 36 -1.92 -5.01 21.72
CA SER A 36 -2.24 -3.60 21.43
C SER A 36 -1.07 -2.84 20.79
N ALA A 37 0.17 -3.23 21.08
CA ALA A 37 1.35 -2.60 20.48
C ALA A 37 1.55 -3.03 19.02
N LEU A 38 1.20 -4.28 18.68
CA LEU A 38 1.23 -4.78 17.30
C LEU A 38 0.09 -4.18 16.48
N GLY A 39 -1.13 -4.14 17.02
CA GLY A 39 -2.29 -3.50 16.38
C GLY A 39 -1.98 -2.07 15.95
N ALA A 40 -1.44 -1.25 16.86
CA ALA A 40 -1.04 0.12 16.56
C ALA A 40 0.05 0.20 15.47
N LYS A 41 1.05 -0.69 15.49
CA LYS A 41 2.09 -0.74 14.44
C LYS A 41 1.51 -1.13 13.08
N TYR A 42 0.62 -2.11 13.03
CA TYR A 42 -0.02 -2.55 11.79
C TYR A 42 -0.94 -1.48 11.22
N GLU A 43 -1.67 -0.76 12.06
CA GLU A 43 -2.51 0.38 11.64
C GLU A 43 -1.65 1.52 11.07
N GLN A 44 -0.51 1.82 11.72
CA GLN A 44 0.45 2.79 11.24
C GLN A 44 1.09 2.37 9.90
N LEU A 45 1.40 1.07 9.73
CA LEU A 45 1.88 0.51 8.47
C LEU A 45 0.81 0.62 7.36
N ALA A 46 -0.43 0.24 7.66
CA ALA A 46 -1.55 0.33 6.72
C ALA A 46 -1.73 1.78 6.24
N CYS A 47 -1.69 2.75 7.15
CA CYS A 47 -1.78 4.17 6.82
C CYS A 47 -0.61 4.63 5.92
N ARG A 48 0.61 4.17 6.20
CA ARG A 48 1.79 4.49 5.41
C ARG A 48 1.75 3.89 4.00
N HIS A 49 1.31 2.64 3.87
CA HIS A 49 1.09 2.00 2.57
C HIS A 49 -0.04 2.68 1.78
N GLN A 50 -1.11 3.12 2.45
CA GLN A 50 -2.19 3.86 1.80
C GLN A 50 -1.71 5.21 1.23
N ARG A 51 -0.77 5.86 1.93
CA ARG A 51 -0.11 7.09 1.47
C ARG A 51 0.85 6.85 0.30
N HIS A 52 1.54 5.70 0.30
CA HIS A 52 2.35 5.24 -0.84
C HIS A 52 1.49 5.01 -2.08
N TYR A 53 0.36 4.33 -1.92
CA TYR A 53 -0.63 4.12 -2.99
C TYR A 53 -1.10 5.45 -3.58
N ASP A 54 -1.49 6.41 -2.73
CA ASP A 54 -1.93 7.73 -3.16
C ASP A 54 -0.83 8.52 -3.91
N GLN A 55 0.42 8.41 -3.47
CA GLN A 55 1.56 8.98 -4.19
C GLN A 55 1.80 8.28 -5.53
N LEU A 56 1.75 6.95 -5.59
CA LEU A 56 1.88 6.22 -6.86
C LEU A 56 0.79 6.64 -7.86
N VAL A 57 -0.46 6.72 -7.41
CA VAL A 57 -1.59 7.19 -8.24
C VAL A 57 -1.39 8.65 -8.67
N SER A 58 -0.88 9.51 -7.79
CA SER A 58 -0.59 10.90 -8.12
C SER A 58 0.56 11.05 -9.12
N ASN A 59 1.54 10.15 -9.12
CA ASN A 59 2.62 10.11 -10.11
C ASN A 59 2.16 9.53 -11.47
N LEU A 60 1.04 8.81 -11.49
CA LEU A 60 0.39 8.27 -12.69
C LEU A 60 -0.60 9.24 -13.36
N LYS A 61 -0.98 10.33 -12.66
CA LYS A 61 -1.82 11.43 -13.19
C LYS A 61 -0.98 12.45 -13.94
#